data_AF-A0A5C7SK50-F1
#
_entry.id   AF-A0A5C7SK50-F1
#
_cell.length_a   1.000
_cell.length_b   1.000
_cell.length_c   1.000
_cell.angle_alpha   90.00
_cell.angle_beta   90.00
_cell.angle_gamma   90.00
#
_symmetry.space_group_name_H-M   'P 1'
#
loop_
_entity.id
_entity.type
_entity.pdbx_description
1 polymer ?
#
loop_
_entity_poly.entity_id
_entity_poly.type
_entity_poly.pdbx_seq_one_letter_code
_entity_poly.pdbx_strand_id
1 'polypeptide(L)'
;MKPPSPDTVPTDVYLSFVSSLFGNRKTLFTGVFVHILTYVVVFLSTRASIYLILCVAFAAVFCLRMYSFRLFDAADKHGFKRADIARWETRYVIGAAATA
;
A
#
# COMPACT_ATOMS: atom_id res chain seq x y z
N MET A 1 8.03 -7.46 -28.83
CA MET A 1 9.08 -7.78 -27.84
C MET A 1 8.41 -8.50 -26.67
N LYS A 2 8.82 -9.72 -26.35
CA LYS A 2 8.28 -10.47 -25.19
C LYS A 2 8.80 -9.76 -23.93
N PRO A 3 7.94 -9.43 -22.94
CA PRO A 3 8.44 -8.85 -21.69
C PRO A 3 9.48 -9.83 -21.10
N PRO A 4 10.63 -9.33 -20.63
CA PRO A 4 11.66 -10.18 -20.07
C PRO A 4 11.06 -11.02 -18.94
N SER A 5 11.39 -12.31 -18.92
CA SER A 5 10.98 -13.24 -17.87
C SER A 5 11.29 -12.62 -16.49
N PRO A 6 10.42 -12.75 -15.49
CA PRO A 6 10.65 -12.17 -14.16
C PRO A 6 12.03 -12.54 -13.60
N ASP A 7 12.52 -13.74 -13.92
CA ASP A 7 13.79 -14.30 -13.44
C ASP A 7 15.04 -13.66 -14.06
N THR A 8 14.90 -12.73 -15.01
CA THR A 8 16.03 -12.11 -15.71
C THR A 8 16.54 -10.83 -15.04
N VAL A 9 15.82 -10.31 -14.03
CA VAL A 9 16.19 -9.05 -13.35
C VAL A 9 17.05 -9.35 -12.12
N PRO A 10 18.23 -8.71 -11.97
CA PRO A 10 19.05 -8.85 -10.77
C PRO A 10 18.28 -8.52 -9.49
N THR A 11 18.52 -9.29 -8.42
CA THR A 11 17.81 -9.14 -7.14
C THR A 11 17.87 -7.72 -6.58
N ASP A 12 19.00 -7.03 -6.73
CA ASP A 12 19.17 -5.65 -6.26
C ASP A 12 18.31 -4.65 -7.05
N VAL A 13 18.16 -4.87 -8.36
CA VAL A 13 17.29 -4.05 -9.22
C VAL A 13 15.82 -4.27 -8.83
N TYR A 14 15.42 -5.53 -8.60
CA TYR A 14 14.08 -5.85 -8.13
C TYR A 14 13.81 -5.26 -6.74
N LEU A 15 14.77 -5.32 -5.82
CA LEU A 15 14.69 -4.68 -4.51
C LEU A 15 14.54 -3.16 -4.64
N SER A 16 15.30 -2.52 -5.53
CA SER A 16 15.18 -1.07 -5.79
C SER A 16 13.80 -0.70 -6.33
N PHE A 17 13.26 -1.52 -7.25
CA PHE A 17 11.91 -1.33 -7.77
C PHE A 17 10.87 -1.40 -6.65
N VAL A 18 10.88 -2.49 -5.86
CA VAL A 18 9.95 -2.64 -4.74
C VAL A 18 10.12 -1.51 -3.73
N SER A 19 11.36 -1.13 -3.39
CA SER A 19 11.63 -0.01 -2.48
C SER A 19 11.05 1.31 -2.98
N SER A 20 11.06 1.55 -4.29
CA SER A 20 10.42 2.74 -4.88
C SER A 20 8.90 2.78 -4.69
N LEU A 21 8.23 1.61 -4.66
CA LEU A 21 6.78 1.52 -4.37
C LEU A 21 6.46 2.02 -2.96
N PHE A 22 7.34 1.74 -1.99
CA PHE A 22 7.19 2.17 -0.59
C PHE A 22 7.63 3.64 -0.37
N GLY A 23 8.29 4.25 -1.36
CA GLY A 23 8.81 5.62 -1.26
C GLY A 23 7.73 6.72 -1.34
N ASN A 24 6.61 6.48 -2.03
CA ASN A 24 5.64 7.54 -2.34
C ASN A 24 4.50 7.68 -1.31
N ARG A 25 4.85 8.00 -0.07
CA ARG A 25 3.92 8.09 1.08
C ARG A 25 2.91 9.24 0.97
N LYS A 26 3.28 10.31 0.26
CA LYS A 26 2.43 11.51 0.10
C LYS A 26 1.16 11.18 -0.68
N THR A 27 1.27 10.44 -1.78
CA THR A 27 0.12 10.03 -2.59
C THR A 27 -0.85 9.14 -1.79
N LEU A 28 -0.31 8.21 -0.98
CA LEU A 28 -1.12 7.36 -0.11
C LEU A 28 -1.93 8.19 0.90
N PHE A 29 -1.28 9.17 1.54
CA PHE A 29 -1.92 10.03 2.52
C PHE A 29 -3.03 10.87 1.89
N THR A 30 -2.75 11.49 0.73
CA THR A 30 -3.75 12.30 0.01
C THR A 30 -4.98 11.47 -0.37
N GLY A 31 -4.79 10.25 -0.90
CA GLY A 31 -5.91 9.38 -1.29
C GLY A 31 -6.83 9.05 -0.13
N VAL A 32 -6.26 8.72 1.04
CA VAL A 32 -7.04 8.39 2.24
C VAL A 32 -7.72 9.60 2.83
N PHE A 33 -7.06 10.76 2.85
CA PHE A 33 -7.68 12.01 3.28
C PHE A 33 -8.93 12.32 2.45
N VAL A 34 -8.85 12.18 1.13
CA VAL A 34 -9.99 12.37 0.23
C VAL A 34 -11.10 11.37 0.53
N HIS A 35 -10.80 10.07 0.69
CA HIS A 35 -11.81 9.05 0.99
C HIS A 35 -12.55 9.33 2.31
N ILE A 36 -11.81 9.65 3.37
CA ILE A 36 -12.39 10.00 4.68
C ILE A 36 -13.30 11.22 4.54
N LEU A 37 -12.83 12.28 3.87
CA LEU A 37 -13.61 13.49 3.65
C LEU A 37 -14.90 13.18 2.87
N THR A 38 -14.82 12.38 1.81
CA THR A 38 -15.98 11.96 1.01
C THR A 38 -17.00 11.22 1.87
N TYR A 39 -16.58 10.24 2.67
CA TYR A 39 -17.51 9.50 3.53
C TYR A 39 -18.19 10.39 4.58
N VAL A 40 -17.45 11.34 5.17
CA VAL A 40 -18.01 12.30 6.13
C VAL A 40 -19.04 13.20 5.44
N VAL A 41 -18.74 13.74 4.26
CA VAL A 41 -19.67 14.60 3.51
C VAL A 41 -20.95 13.83 3.17
N VAL A 42 -20.81 12.60 2.65
CA VAL A 42 -21.97 11.76 2.32
C VAL A 42 -22.80 11.42 3.56
N PHE A 43 -22.16 11.16 4.70
CA PHE A 43 -22.86 10.95 5.97
C PHE A 43 -23.65 12.20 6.39
N LEU A 44 -23.08 13.40 6.26
CA LEU A 44 -23.78 14.64 6.60
C LEU A 44 -25.02 14.87 5.72
N SER A 45 -24.95 14.47 4.45
CA SER A 45 -26.08 14.60 3.51
C SER A 45 -27.13 13.50 3.66
N THR A 46 -26.73 12.25 3.92
CA THR A 46 -27.64 11.08 3.91
C THR A 46 -28.07 10.63 5.30
N ARG A 47 -27.32 10.99 6.34
CA ARG A 47 -27.41 10.48 7.72
C ARG A 47 -27.28 8.94 7.83
N ALA A 48 -26.85 8.25 6.77
CA ALA A 48 -26.68 6.81 6.78
C ALA A 48 -25.38 6.41 7.48
N SER A 49 -25.50 5.75 8.63
CA SER A 49 -24.36 5.37 9.49
C SER A 49 -23.36 4.42 8.84
N ILE A 50 -23.74 3.72 7.76
CA ILE A 50 -22.85 2.85 6.98
C ILE A 50 -21.60 3.59 6.49
N TYR A 51 -21.72 4.89 6.15
CA TYR A 51 -20.57 5.69 5.70
C TYR A 51 -19.55 5.96 6.81
N LEU A 52 -19.98 5.98 8.08
CA LEU A 52 -19.03 6.05 9.21
C LEU A 52 -18.28 4.73 9.38
N ILE A 53 -18.95 3.59 9.18
CA ILE A 53 -18.31 2.26 9.20
C ILE A 53 -17.26 2.17 8.09
N LEU A 54 -17.60 2.62 6.87
CA LEU A 54 -16.66 2.65 5.75
C LEU A 54 -15.47 3.58 6.03
N CYS A 55 -15.71 4.74 6.64
CA CYS A 55 -14.64 5.65 7.08
C CYS A 55 -13.67 4.98 8.04
N VAL A 56 -14.18 4.28 9.06
CA VAL A 56 -13.34 3.55 10.04
C VAL A 56 -12.59 2.39 9.36
N ALA A 57 -13.24 1.65 8.47
CA ALA A 57 -12.61 0.56 7.72
C ALA A 57 -11.44 1.06 6.86
N PHE A 58 -11.63 2.15 6.10
CA PHE A 58 -10.57 2.76 5.30
C PHE A 58 -9.42 3.29 6.16
N ALA A 59 -9.72 3.93 7.29
CA ALA A 59 -8.71 4.39 8.25
C ALA A 59 -7.89 3.22 8.82
N ALA A 60 -8.53 2.09 9.13
CA ALA A 60 -7.84 0.88 9.61
C ALA A 60 -6.90 0.30 8.55
N VAL A 61 -7.35 0.18 7.29
CA VAL A 61 -6.49 -0.30 6.18
C VAL A 61 -5.31 0.64 5.96
N PHE A 62 -5.53 1.96 6.05
CA PHE A 62 -4.46 2.95 5.97
C PHE A 62 -3.40 2.78 7.07
N CYS A 63 -3.83 2.63 8.33
CA CYS A 63 -2.93 2.36 9.45
C CYS A 63 -2.12 1.09 9.22
N LEU A 64 -2.74 0.02 8.73
CA LEU A 64 -2.05 -1.23 8.38
C LEU A 64 -1.02 -1.04 7.25
N ARG A 65 -1.32 -0.21 6.24
CA ARG A 65 -0.34 0.12 5.19
C ARG A 65 0.82 0.92 5.74
N MET A 66 0.56 1.94 6.57
CA MET A 66 1.61 2.75 7.17
C MET A 66 2.52 1.92 8.09
N TYR A 67 1.92 1.00 8.86
CA TYR A 67 2.68 0.04 9.67
C TYR A 67 3.53 -0.89 8.79
N SER A 68 2.97 -1.41 7.68
CA SER A 68 3.71 -2.26 6.75
C SER A 68 4.88 -1.52 6.10
N PHE A 69 4.74 -0.22 5.83
CA PHE A 69 5.80 0.62 5.27
C PHE A 69 6.92 0.82 6.30
N ARG A 70 6.58 1.12 7.55
CA ARG A 70 7.57 1.19 8.65
C ARG A 70 8.30 -0.13 8.86
N LEU A 71 7.59 -1.25 8.77
CA LEU A 71 8.18 -2.58 8.90
C LEU A 71 9.13 -2.88 7.74
N PHE A 72 8.78 -2.49 6.51
CA PHE A 72 9.66 -2.61 5.34
C PHE A 72 10.90 -1.73 5.48
N ASP A 73 10.77 -0.49 5.96
CA ASP A 73 11.91 0.40 6.20
C ASP A 73 12.88 -0.19 7.24
N ALA A 74 12.32 -0.68 8.36
CA ALA A 74 13.09 -1.22 9.48
C ALA A 74 13.69 -2.61 9.20
N ALA A 75 13.19 -3.34 8.20
CA ALA A 75 13.73 -4.64 7.84
C ALA A 75 15.16 -4.49 7.31
N ASP A 76 16.06 -5.33 7.81
CA ASP A 76 17.40 -5.48 7.24
C ASP A 76 17.27 -6.15 5.87
N LYS A 77 17.57 -5.37 4.83
CA LYS A 77 17.46 -5.81 3.43
C LYS A 77 18.74 -6.51 2.96
N HIS A 78 19.79 -6.49 3.77
CA HIS A 78 21.06 -7.11 3.45
C HIS A 78 20.90 -8.64 3.50
N GLY A 79 20.83 -9.26 2.32
CA GLY A 79 20.62 -10.71 2.19
C GLY A 79 19.17 -11.14 1.89
N PHE A 80 18.27 -10.20 1.57
CA PHE A 80 16.95 -10.55 1.04
C PHE A 80 17.08 -11.44 -0.20
N LYS A 81 16.44 -12.60 -0.15
CA LYS A 81 16.27 -13.43 -1.34
C LYS A 81 15.12 -12.86 -2.16
N ARG A 82 15.10 -13.19 -3.44
CA ARG A 82 14.04 -12.74 -4.37
C ARG A 82 12.62 -13.09 -3.88
N ALA A 83 12.46 -14.25 -3.23
CA ALA A 83 11.19 -14.65 -2.62
C ALA A 83 10.73 -13.73 -1.48
N ASP A 84 11.67 -13.18 -0.69
CA ASP A 84 11.35 -12.25 0.40
C ASP A 84 10.85 -10.93 -0.17
N ILE A 85 11.51 -10.43 -1.22
CA ILE A 85 11.10 -9.21 -1.94
C ILE A 85 9.71 -9.39 -2.56
N ALA A 86 9.42 -10.56 -3.15
CA ALA A 86 8.11 -10.88 -3.72
C ALA A 86 6.99 -10.93 -2.68
N ARG A 87 7.27 -11.41 -1.45
CA ARG A 87 6.30 -11.37 -0.36
C ARG A 87 5.97 -9.92 0.05
N TRP A 88 6.98 -9.05 0.07
CA TRP A 88 6.78 -7.63 0.34
C TRP A 88 5.98 -6.91 -0.75
N GLU A 89 6.28 -7.20 -2.01
CA GLU A 89 5.49 -6.69 -3.15
C GLU A 89 4.03 -7.18 -3.07
N THR A 90 3.80 -8.46 -2.82
CA THR A 90 2.45 -9.02 -2.70
C THR A 90 1.67 -8.33 -1.58
N ARG A 91 2.28 -8.13 -0.41
CA ARG A 91 1.68 -7.39 0.71
C ARG A 91 1.36 -5.94 0.32
N TYR A 92 2.24 -5.29 -0.45
CA TYR A 92 2.01 -3.95 -0.98
C TYR A 92 0.79 -3.92 -1.92
N VAL A 93 0.69 -4.86 -2.86
CA VAL A 93 -0.38 -4.94 -3.88
C VAL A 93 -1.73 -5.25 -3.23
N ILE A 94 -1.81 -6.20 -2.29
CA ILE A 94 -3.05 -6.50 -1.56
C ILE A 94 -3.56 -5.25 -0.83
N GLY A 95 -2.66 -4.55 -0.14
CA GLY A 95 -3.02 -3.30 0.52
C GLY A 95 -3.48 -2.20 -0.44
N ALA A 96 -2.92 -2.15 -1.66
CA ALA A 96 -3.36 -1.20 -2.69
C ALA A 96 -4.76 -1.56 -3.21
N ALA A 97 -4.99 -2.83 -3.56
CA ALA A 97 -6.26 -3.31 -4.09
C ALA A 97 -7.42 -3.17 -3.11
N ALA A 98 -7.15 -3.27 -1.80
CA ALA A 98 -8.17 -3.06 -0.76
C ALA A 98 -8.65 -1.60 -0.64
N THR A 99 -7.95 -0.64 -1.25
CA THR A 99 -8.22 0.81 -1.15
C THR A 99 -8.33 1.50 -2.50
N ALA A 100 -8.24 0.76 -3.60
CA ALA A 100 -8.34 1.25 -4.98
C ALA A 100 -9.80 1.32 -5.41
#